data_AF-A0A380DRY7-F1
#
_entry.id   AF-A0A380DRY7-F1
#
_cell.length_a   1.000
_cell.length_b   1.000
_cell.length_c   1.000
_cell.angle_alpha   90.00
_cell.angle_beta   90.00
_cell.angle_gamma   90.00
#
_symmetry.space_group_name_H-M   'P 1'
#
loop_
_entity.id
_entity.type
_entity.pdbx_description
1 polymer ?
#
loop_
_entity_poly.entity_id
_entity_poly.type
_entity_poly.pdbx_seq_one_letter_code
_entity_poly.pdbx_strand_id
1 'polypeptide(L)'
;MIVEEIQGNIANLSNSEKQKHVEKVYLENSDLVKRIQRVVTDHGTEIGIRLKQPIDLQYGDILYADDHNMIIVDVNSEDLLVIQPRTLQEMGI
;
A
#
# COMPACT_ATOMS: atom_id res chain seq x y z
N MET A 1 -3.45 -12.74 -10.91
CA MET A 1 -4.71 -11.99 -10.58
C MET A 1 -4.58 -10.56 -11.09
N ILE A 2 -5.67 -9.85 -11.44
CA ILE A 2 -5.61 -8.42 -11.83
C ILE A 2 -6.57 -7.62 -10.95
N VAL A 3 -6.06 -6.54 -10.35
CA VAL A 3 -6.79 -5.60 -9.49
C VAL A 3 -7.02 -4.32 -10.25
N GLU A 4 -8.28 -3.93 -10.43
CA GLU A 4 -8.65 -2.73 -11.20
C GLU A 4 -9.14 -1.55 -10.34
N GLU A 5 -9.44 -1.83 -9.07
CA GLU A 5 -10.02 -0.91 -8.10
C GLU A 5 -9.54 -1.29 -6.69
N ILE A 6 -9.36 -0.28 -5.83
CA ILE A 6 -8.99 -0.44 -4.42
C ILE A 6 -10.27 -0.65 -3.61
N GLN A 7 -10.35 -1.72 -2.81
CA GLN A 7 -11.54 -2.08 -2.04
C GLN A 7 -11.71 -1.24 -0.77
N GLY A 8 -10.64 -0.57 -0.33
CA GLY A 8 -10.63 0.26 0.87
C GLY A 8 -9.24 0.36 1.47
N ASN A 9 -9.15 0.74 2.74
CA ASN A 9 -7.89 0.84 3.46
C ASN A 9 -8.00 0.14 4.82
N ILE A 10 -6.93 -0.54 5.23
CA ILE A 10 -6.84 -1.28 6.50
C ILE A 10 -7.03 -0.40 7.74
N ALA A 11 -6.76 0.90 7.65
CA ALA A 11 -7.04 1.84 8.72
C ALA A 11 -8.53 1.92 9.07
N ASN A 12 -9.41 1.59 8.12
CA ASN A 12 -10.87 1.61 8.29
C ASN A 12 -11.47 0.23 8.61
N LEU A 13 -10.65 -0.82 8.74
CA LEU A 13 -11.12 -2.18 9.04
C LEU A 13 -11.47 -2.37 10.52
N SER A 14 -12.60 -3.01 10.78
CA SER A 14 -13.04 -3.38 12.13
C SER A 14 -12.18 -4.50 12.70
N ASN A 15 -12.02 -4.57 14.03
CA ASN A 15 -11.20 -5.61 14.69
C ASN A 15 -11.62 -7.06 14.38
N SER A 16 -12.88 -7.29 14.01
CA SER A 16 -13.37 -8.62 13.61
C SER A 16 -12.85 -9.08 12.25
N GLU A 17 -12.49 -8.16 11.35
CA GLU A 17 -11.99 -8.48 10.01
C GLU A 17 -10.47 -8.74 9.99
N LYS A 18 -9.77 -8.38 11.07
CA LYS A 18 -8.34 -8.67 11.27
C LYS A 18 -8.03 -10.14 11.58
N GLN A 19 -9.04 -10.99 11.76
CA GLN A 19 -8.85 -12.44 11.93
C GLN A 19 -8.64 -13.18 10.60
N LYS A 20 -8.84 -12.51 9.46
CA LYS A 20 -8.53 -13.06 8.14
C LYS A 20 -7.02 -13.16 7.93
N HIS A 21 -6.60 -14.06 7.05
CA HIS A 21 -5.21 -14.14 6.65
C HIS A 21 -4.85 -12.89 5.83
N VAL A 22 -3.79 -12.19 6.23
CA VAL A 22 -3.35 -10.94 5.59
C VAL A 22 -2.04 -11.20 4.87
N GLU A 23 -2.09 -11.19 3.54
CA GLU A 23 -0.93 -11.13 2.67
C GLU A 23 -0.53 -9.67 2.46
N LYS A 24 0.79 -9.43 2.38
CA LYS A 24 1.34 -8.09 2.18
C LYS A 24 2.06 -8.00 0.86
N VAL A 25 1.78 -6.94 0.11
CA VAL A 25 2.55 -6.53 -1.05
C VAL A 25 3.47 -5.41 -0.62
N TYR A 26 4.77 -5.66 -0.64
CA TYR A 26 5.76 -4.64 -0.37
C TYR A 26 6.05 -3.83 -1.64
N LEU A 27 5.80 -2.53 -1.58
CA LEU A 27 6.07 -1.58 -2.66
C LEU A 27 7.11 -0.55 -2.22
N GLU A 28 7.91 -0.07 -3.18
CA GLU A 28 8.73 1.12 -2.97
C GLU A 28 7.87 2.38 -3.08
N ASN A 29 8.31 3.50 -2.50
CA ASN A 29 7.60 4.78 -2.63
C ASN A 29 7.41 5.19 -4.09
N SER A 30 8.38 4.85 -4.95
CA SER A 30 8.32 5.15 -6.38
C SER A 30 7.25 4.33 -7.14
N ASP A 31 6.82 3.20 -6.57
CA ASP A 31 5.79 2.35 -7.15
C ASP A 31 4.38 2.81 -6.79
N LEU A 32 4.18 3.53 -5.67
CA LEU A 32 2.87 3.99 -5.24
C LEU A 32 2.16 4.90 -6.27
N VAL A 33 2.93 5.61 -7.08
CA VAL A 33 2.43 6.50 -8.14
C VAL A 33 2.21 5.78 -9.48
N LYS A 34 2.53 4.48 -9.59
CA LYS A 34 2.37 3.72 -10.82
C LYS A 34 0.95 3.16 -10.92
N ARG A 35 0.27 3.50 -12.01
CA ARG A 35 -1.10 3.00 -12.26
C ARG A 35 -1.16 1.55 -12.73
N ILE A 36 -0.09 1.08 -13.39
CA ILE A 36 -0.01 -0.25 -13.98
C ILE A 36 1.31 -0.87 -13.57
N GLN A 37 1.26 -1.95 -12.79
CA GLN A 37 2.44 -2.68 -12.34
C GLN A 37 2.09 -4.13 -12.04
N ARG A 38 3.11 -4.97 -11.93
CA ARG A 38 2.98 -6.36 -11.51
C ARG A 38 3.85 -6.58 -10.29
N VAL A 39 3.27 -7.16 -9.26
CA VAL A 39 3.83 -7.26 -7.92
C VAL A 39 3.59 -8.66 -7.39
N VAL A 40 4.39 -9.06 -6.40
CA VAL A 40 4.30 -10.38 -5.78
C VAL A 40 4.08 -10.18 -4.29
N THR A 41 3.10 -10.88 -3.71
CA THR A 41 2.90 -10.88 -2.26
C THR A 41 4.02 -11.64 -1.55
N ASP A 42 4.13 -11.45 -0.23
CA ASP A 42 5.01 -12.23 0.64
C ASP A 42 4.73 -13.74 0.63
N HIS A 43 3.53 -14.14 0.22
CA HIS A 43 3.14 -15.54 0.03
C HIS A 43 3.38 -16.08 -1.39
N GLY A 44 3.98 -15.29 -2.28
CA GLY A 44 4.31 -15.68 -3.65
C GLY A 44 3.16 -15.52 -4.65
N THR A 45 2.09 -14.82 -4.29
CA THR A 45 0.94 -14.57 -5.15
C THR A 45 1.25 -13.43 -6.12
N GLU A 46 1.19 -13.69 -7.44
CA GLU A 46 1.37 -12.64 -8.45
C GLU A 46 0.09 -11.85 -8.74
N ILE A 47 0.20 -10.53 -8.63
CA ILE A 47 -0.89 -9.56 -8.81
C ILE A 47 -0.48 -8.50 -9.82
N GLY A 48 -1.34 -8.26 -10.81
CA GLY A 48 -1.27 -7.10 -11.68
C GLY A 48 -2.15 -5.99 -11.13
N ILE A 49 -1.58 -4.85 -10.77
CA ILE A 49 -2.34 -3.65 -10.41
C ILE A 49 -2.58 -2.87 -11.71
N ARG A 50 -3.85 -2.55 -12.00
CA ARG A 50 -4.27 -1.74 -13.15
C ARG A 50 -5.43 -0.84 -12.77
N LEU A 51 -5.14 0.27 -12.09
CA LEU A 51 -6.17 1.19 -11.61
C LEU A 51 -6.87 1.89 -12.78
N LYS A 52 -8.19 1.76 -12.88
CA LYS A 52 -9.01 2.47 -13.89
C LYS A 52 -9.12 3.97 -13.62
N GLN A 53 -9.12 4.34 -12.34
CA GLN A 53 -9.16 5.72 -11.91
C GLN A 53 -7.74 6.26 -11.72
N PRO A 54 -7.51 7.58 -11.95
CA PRO A 54 -6.22 8.22 -11.69
C PRO A 54 -6.05 8.46 -10.18
N ILE A 55 -6.05 7.38 -9.40
CA ILE A 55 -5.79 7.39 -7.96
C ILE A 55 -4.43 6.73 -7.71
N ASP A 56 -3.67 7.29 -6.77
CA ASP A 56 -2.39 6.72 -6.34
C ASP A 56 -2.62 5.71 -5.21
N LEU A 57 -1.76 4.70 -5.14
CA LEU A 57 -1.79 3.72 -4.06
C LEU A 57 -1.28 4.37 -2.78
N GLN A 58 -1.90 4.02 -1.66
CA GLN A 58 -1.47 4.47 -0.34
C GLN A 58 -1.12 3.29 0.55
N TYR A 59 -0.35 3.60 1.59
CA TYR A 59 -0.04 2.65 2.64
C TYR A 59 -1.34 2.10 3.26
N GLY A 60 -1.44 0.78 3.34
CA GLY A 60 -2.58 0.09 3.91
C GLY A 60 -3.77 -0.09 2.96
N ASP A 61 -3.64 0.28 1.69
CA ASP A 61 -4.71 0.04 0.71
C ASP A 61 -4.95 -1.46 0.50
N ILE A 62 -6.22 -1.82 0.40
CA ILE A 62 -6.68 -3.20 0.21
C ILE A 62 -6.87 -3.42 -1.29
N LEU A 63 -5.99 -4.22 -1.88
CA LEU A 63 -6.03 -4.57 -3.29
C LEU A 63 -7.03 -5.70 -3.55
N TYR A 64 -7.14 -6.62 -2.60
CA TYR A 64 -8.02 -7.78 -2.73
C TYR A 64 -8.47 -8.23 -1.35
N ALA A 65 -9.74 -8.61 -1.21
CA ALA A 65 -10.28 -9.18 0.02
C ALA A 65 -11.31 -10.26 -0.34
N ASP A 66 -11.12 -11.44 0.22
CA ASP A 66 -12.03 -12.58 0.13
C ASP A 66 -12.54 -12.93 1.55
N ASP A 67 -13.29 -14.03 1.69
CA ASP A 67 -13.78 -14.53 2.98
C ASP A 67 -12.64 -14.90 3.94
N HIS A 68 -11.51 -15.40 3.41
CA HIS A 68 -10.40 -15.91 4.22
C HIS A 68 -9.09 -15.14 4.06
N ASN A 69 -8.84 -14.55 2.88
CA ASN A 69 -7.57 -13.91 2.56
C ASN A 69 -7.78 -12.44 2.21
N MET A 70 -6.82 -11.60 2.57
CA MET A 70 -6.81 -10.17 2.28
C MET A 70 -5.41 -9.76 1.87
N ILE A 71 -5.31 -8.94 0.84
CA ILE A 71 -4.05 -8.48 0.28
C ILE A 71 -3.98 -6.98 0.46
N ILE A 72 -2.98 -6.55 1.24
CA ILE A 72 -2.76 -5.14 1.57
C ILE A 72 -1.46 -4.62 0.98
N VAL A 73 -1.43 -3.33 0.67
CA VAL A 73 -0.22 -2.61 0.31
C VAL A 73 0.53 -2.24 1.58
N ASP A 74 1.78 -2.67 1.65
CA ASP A 74 2.75 -2.24 2.65
C ASP A 74 3.90 -1.54 1.92
N VAL A 75 4.52 -0.57 2.57
CA VAL A 75 5.63 0.18 1.97
C VAL A 75 6.93 -0.37 2.54
N ASN A 76 7.90 -0.65 1.69
CA ASN A 76 9.21 -1.09 2.15
C ASN A 76 9.82 -0.03 3.08
N SER A 77 10.30 -0.48 4.24
CA SER A 77 11.02 0.38 5.16
C SER A 77 12.37 0.73 4.53
N GLU A 78 12.51 1.99 4.14
CA GLU A 78 13.77 2.55 3.63
C GLU A 78 14.45 3.36 4.74
N ASP A 79 15.77 3.51 4.65
CA ASP A 79 16.51 4.39 5.55
C ASP A 79 16.13 5.85 5.30
N LEU A 80 15.43 6.46 6.27
CA LEU A 80 14.96 7.84 6.18
C LEU A 80 15.88 8.78 6.97
N LEU A 81 16.26 9.90 6.35
CA LEU A 81 16.89 11.01 7.06
C LEU A 81 15.82 12.00 7.49
N VAL A 82 15.45 11.94 8.78
CA VAL A 82 14.45 12.85 9.35
C VAL A 82 15.11 14.19 9.67
N ILE A 83 14.82 15.21 8.86
CA ILE A 83 15.26 16.59 9.11
C ILE A 83 14.21 17.29 9.98
N GLN A 84 14.57 17.65 11.20
CA GLN A 84 13.69 18.38 12.12
C GLN A 84 14.23 19.81 12.36
N PRO A 85 13.86 20.79 11.52
CA PRO A 85 14.27 22.18 11.72
C PRO A 85 13.61 22.74 12.99
N ARG A 86 14.34 23.58 13.73
CA ARG A 86 13.85 24.24 14.96
C ARG A 86 13.21 25.59 14.67
N THR A 87 13.52 26.18 13.52
CA THR A 87 13.02 27.49 13.10
C THR A 87 12.60 27.48 11.63
N LEU A 88 11.72 28.42 11.25
CA LEU A 88 11.32 28.61 9.85
C LEU A 88 12.51 28.96 8.93
N GLN A 89 13.54 29.61 9.48
CA GLN A 89 14.76 29.96 8.76
C GLN A 89 15.60 28.71 8.44
N GLU A 90 15.65 27.74 9.35
CA GLU A 90 16.28 26.43 9.09
C GLU A 90 15.47 25.58 8.09
N MET A 91 14.16 25.81 7.95
CA MET A 91 13.31 25.15 6.95
C MET A 91 13.49 25.72 5.53
N GLY A 92 13.94 26.97 5.38
CA GLY A 92 14.25 27.58 4.08
C GLY A 92 13.57 28.92 3.77
N ILE A 93 13.35 29.78 4.78
CA ILE A 93 13.09 31.21 4.56
C ILE A 93 14.41 31.98 4.44
#